data_AF-A0A972LS40-F1
#
_entry.id   AF-A0A972LS40-F1
#
_cell.length_a   1.000
_cell.length_b   1.000
_cell.length_c   1.000
_cell.angle_alpha   90.00
_cell.angle_beta   90.00
_cell.angle_gamma   90.00
#
_symmetry.space_group_name_H-M   'P 1'
#
loop_
_entity.id
_entity.type
_entity.pdbx_description
1 polymer ?
#
loop_
_entity_poly.entity_id
_entity_poly.type
_entity_poly.pdbx_seq_one_letter_code
_entity_poly.pdbx_strand_id
1 'polypeptide(L)'
;MGSVTLLGEGQNAETTKERLRAAQLGKTWLKVDESVRLRCHRSGYDGFANVYRRMAWDQVSPTITGGCTTSCKGRFGHPDRRRYTISVREVALLQTFSKNYRFATDQMDAVCDLIGNAVPPLYAKLAGKEVLAAIEKRDRRQT
;
A
#
# COMPACT_ATOMS: atom_id res chain seq x y z
N MET A 1 34.34 5.25 31.68
CA MET A 1 33.44 4.27 31.04
C MET A 1 32.13 4.99 30.73
N GLY A 2 32.05 5.58 29.54
CA GLY A 2 30.88 6.35 29.12
C GLY A 2 29.75 5.41 28.74
N SER A 3 28.66 5.45 29.53
CA SER A 3 27.40 4.81 29.19
C SER A 3 26.86 5.42 27.89
N VAL A 4 27.09 4.72 26.78
CA VAL A 4 26.37 4.95 25.53
C VAL A 4 24.92 4.58 25.81
N THR A 5 24.13 5.56 26.22
CA THR A 5 22.68 5.41 26.28
C THR A 5 22.21 5.43 24.83
N LEU A 6 22.09 4.25 24.22
CA LEU A 6 21.32 4.05 23.00
C LEU A 6 19.85 4.38 23.34
N LEU A 7 19.51 5.67 23.38
CA LEU A 7 18.12 6.09 23.30
C LEU A 7 17.67 5.77 21.87
N GLY A 8 17.19 4.54 21.71
CA GLY A 8 16.31 4.18 20.62
C GLY A 8 15.06 5.03 20.74
N GLU A 9 15.07 6.22 20.15
CA GLU A 9 13.85 6.99 19.93
C GLU A 9 13.00 6.19 18.93
N GLY A 10 12.11 5.40 19.50
CA GLY A 10 11.22 4.50 18.80
C GLY A 10 10.40 5.24 17.75
N GLN A 11 10.01 4.48 16.73
CA GLN A 11 9.04 4.86 15.71
C GLN A 11 7.68 5.17 16.37
N ASN A 12 7.55 6.32 17.01
CA ASN A 12 6.32 6.71 17.68
C ASN A 12 5.26 7.13 16.65
N ALA A 13 3.99 6.82 16.94
CA ALA A 13 2.86 7.13 16.07
C ALA A 13 2.78 8.63 15.72
N GLU A 14 3.15 9.50 16.65
CA GLU A 14 3.12 10.96 16.44
C GLU A 14 4.14 11.43 15.39
N THR A 15 5.38 10.95 15.48
CA THR A 15 6.41 11.25 14.48
C THR A 15 6.05 10.73 13.08
N THR A 16 5.27 9.64 13.02
CA THR A 16 4.76 9.09 11.74
C THR A 16 3.68 9.99 11.13
N LYS A 17 2.81 10.57 11.96
CA LYS A 17 1.80 11.53 11.51
C LYS A 17 2.44 12.80 10.97
N GLU A 18 3.45 13.32 11.64
CA GLU A 18 4.19 14.51 11.21
C GLU A 18 4.83 14.30 9.84
N ARG A 19 5.48 13.14 9.64
CA ARG A 19 6.04 12.74 8.34
C ARG A 19 5.01 12.72 7.22
N LEU A 20 3.85 12.11 7.49
CA LEU A 20 2.77 12.04 6.51
C LEU A 20 2.18 13.43 6.22
N ARG A 21 2.06 14.32 7.22
CA ARG A 21 1.60 15.71 7.01
C ARG A 21 2.57 16.50 6.14
N ALA A 22 3.88 16.30 6.31
CA ALA A 22 4.92 16.93 5.51
C ALA A 22 5.04 16.32 4.10
N ALA A 23 4.54 15.10 3.89
CA ALA A 23 4.61 14.42 2.60
C ALA A 23 3.74 15.10 1.53
N GLN A 24 4.35 15.37 0.38
CA GLN A 24 3.65 15.85 -0.81
C GLN A 24 2.96 14.67 -1.54
N LEU A 25 1.81 14.94 -2.14
CA LEU A 25 1.04 13.93 -2.88
C LEU A 25 1.88 13.37 -4.05
N GLY A 26 1.96 12.04 -4.15
CA GLY A 26 2.57 11.35 -5.30
C GLY A 26 4.09 11.50 -5.45
N LYS A 27 4.77 12.25 -4.57
CA LYS A 27 6.19 12.63 -4.71
C LYS A 27 7.11 11.91 -3.73
N THR A 28 8.41 11.94 -4.03
CA THR A 28 9.51 11.37 -3.22
C THR A 28 9.85 12.19 -1.94
N TRP A 29 10.47 11.58 -0.92
CA TRP A 29 10.62 12.02 0.48
C TRP A 29 11.93 12.79 0.57
N LEU A 30 12.79 12.56 -0.43
CA LEU A 30 13.83 13.45 -0.89
C LEU A 30 13.32 14.89 -1.09
N LYS A 31 12.03 15.12 -1.36
CA LYS A 31 11.44 16.47 -1.45
C LYS A 31 10.89 17.01 -0.11
N VAL A 32 10.95 16.21 0.95
CA VAL A 32 10.54 16.59 2.30
C VAL A 32 11.80 17.01 3.09
N ASP A 33 11.68 18.00 3.96
CA ASP A 33 12.79 18.50 4.77
C ASP A 33 13.47 17.39 5.61
N GLU A 34 14.79 17.46 5.79
CA GLU A 34 15.55 16.42 6.50
C GLU A 34 15.19 16.28 7.99
N SER A 35 14.72 17.36 8.63
CA SER A 35 14.33 17.37 10.04
C SER A 35 13.23 16.36 10.34
N VAL A 36 12.26 16.20 9.42
CA VAL A 36 11.12 15.29 9.60
C VAL A 36 11.41 13.87 9.06
N ARG A 37 12.49 13.66 8.30
CA ARG A 37 12.88 12.33 7.80
C ARG A 37 13.28 11.40 8.94
N LEU A 38 13.20 10.09 8.69
CA LEU A 38 13.82 9.10 9.57
C LEU A 38 15.32 9.36 9.66
N ARG A 39 15.92 9.10 10.83
CA ARG A 39 17.37 9.28 11.04
C ARG A 39 18.21 8.50 10.03
N CYS A 40 17.79 7.30 9.66
CA CYS A 40 18.46 6.47 8.64
C CYS A 40 18.27 6.97 7.20
N HIS A 41 17.40 7.95 6.97
CA HIS A 41 17.12 8.55 5.66
C HIS A 41 17.73 9.95 5.50
N ARG A 42 18.62 10.34 6.42
CA ARG A 42 19.39 11.59 6.37
C ARG A 42 20.77 11.33 5.76
N SER A 43 21.54 12.38 5.56
CA SER A 43 22.95 12.28 5.15
C SER A 43 23.15 11.60 3.79
N GLY A 44 22.32 11.94 2.81
CA GLY A 44 22.49 11.48 1.42
C GLY A 44 21.94 10.09 1.11
N TYR A 45 21.23 9.44 2.04
CA TYR A 45 20.51 8.19 1.74
C TYR A 45 19.39 8.42 0.72
N ASP A 46 19.22 7.51 -0.24
CA ASP A 46 18.20 7.60 -1.30
C ASP A 46 17.36 6.31 -1.46
N GLY A 47 17.64 5.28 -0.66
CA GLY A 47 16.91 4.01 -0.64
C GLY A 47 15.50 4.12 -0.04
N PHE A 48 14.67 3.07 -0.25
CA PHE A 48 13.27 3.02 0.22
C PHE A 48 12.50 4.31 -0.05
N ALA A 49 12.69 4.87 -1.25
CA ALA A 49 12.07 6.09 -1.72
C ALA A 49 10.53 5.99 -1.82
N ASN A 50 9.86 4.97 -1.31
CA ASN A 50 8.41 4.82 -1.35
C ASN A 50 7.73 4.84 0.03
N VAL A 51 8.50 4.85 1.13
CA VAL A 51 7.93 4.79 2.49
C VAL A 51 7.48 6.16 3.01
N TYR A 52 6.52 6.16 3.95
CA TYR A 52 5.94 7.34 4.60
C TYR A 52 5.40 8.39 3.61
N ARG A 53 4.74 7.91 2.55
CA ARG A 53 4.23 8.75 1.46
C ARG A 53 2.72 8.75 1.37
N ARG A 54 2.22 9.78 0.69
CA ARG A 54 0.82 9.92 0.34
C ARG A 54 0.60 9.62 -1.15
N MET A 55 -0.46 8.87 -1.41
CA MET A 55 -1.00 8.66 -2.75
C MET A 55 -1.52 9.99 -3.31
N ALA A 56 -1.73 10.06 -4.62
CA ALA A 56 -2.30 11.21 -5.30
C ALA A 56 -3.54 10.79 -6.08
N TRP A 57 -4.53 11.68 -6.21
CA TRP A 57 -5.80 11.38 -6.88
C TRP A 57 -5.66 11.17 -8.38
N ASP A 58 -4.69 11.87 -8.98
CA ASP A 58 -4.36 11.91 -10.39
C ASP A 58 -3.32 10.84 -10.79
N GLN A 59 -2.93 9.96 -9.87
CA GLN A 59 -1.93 8.92 -10.11
C GLN A 59 -2.50 7.52 -9.88
N VAL A 60 -1.90 6.55 -10.58
CA VAL A 60 -2.17 5.13 -10.35
C VAL A 60 -1.80 4.72 -8.91
N SER A 61 -2.57 3.77 -8.37
CA SER A 61 -2.29 3.17 -7.07
C SER A 61 -0.89 2.54 -7.05
N PRO A 62 -0.16 2.60 -5.92
CA PRO A 62 0.97 1.70 -5.72
C PRO A 62 0.51 0.24 -5.73
N THR A 63 1.45 -0.68 -5.91
CA THR A 63 1.23 -2.11 -5.69
C THR A 63 0.72 -2.34 -4.27
N ILE A 64 -0.46 -2.92 -4.16
CA ILE A 64 -1.07 -3.29 -2.88
C ILE A 64 -0.38 -4.56 -2.37
N THR A 65 0.14 -4.51 -1.15
CA THR A 65 0.82 -5.63 -0.49
C THR A 65 0.10 -6.00 0.82
N GLY A 66 0.50 -7.10 1.45
CA GLY A 66 -0.10 -7.57 2.70
C GLY A 66 -0.05 -6.59 3.88
N GLY A 67 0.82 -5.58 3.81
CA GLY A 67 0.91 -4.50 4.79
C GLY A 67 0.46 -3.13 4.28
N CYS A 68 -0.48 -3.10 3.34
CA CYS A 68 -0.97 -1.91 2.64
C CYS A 68 -1.63 -0.84 3.52
N THR A 69 -1.86 -1.08 4.81
CA THR A 69 -2.35 -0.07 5.76
C THR A 69 -1.21 0.58 6.55
N THR A 70 0.01 0.04 6.47
CA THR A 70 1.18 0.51 7.20
C THR A 70 2.00 1.47 6.36
N SER A 71 2.15 2.72 6.82
CA SER A 71 2.89 3.77 6.10
C SER A 71 4.39 3.48 5.93
N CYS A 72 5.00 2.65 6.77
CA CYS A 72 6.40 2.26 6.64
C CYS A 72 6.65 1.21 5.55
N LYS A 73 5.60 0.51 5.08
CA LYS A 73 5.70 -0.57 4.08
C LYS A 73 5.51 -0.08 2.65
N GLY A 74 5.20 1.21 2.46
CA GLY A 74 5.07 1.79 1.12
C GLY A 74 4.29 3.10 1.09
N ARG A 75 3.83 3.46 -0.12
CA ARG A 75 3.10 4.70 -0.41
C ARG A 75 1.61 4.54 -0.12
N PHE A 76 1.28 4.24 1.12
CA PHE A 76 -0.10 3.95 1.53
C PHE A 76 -0.80 5.09 2.26
N GLY A 77 -0.17 6.27 2.32
CA GLY A 77 -0.77 7.46 2.91
C GLY A 77 -1.95 7.96 2.08
N HIS A 78 -3.03 8.34 2.74
CA HIS A 78 -4.25 8.74 2.03
C HIS A 78 -4.10 10.14 1.38
N PRO A 79 -4.64 10.40 0.16
CA PRO A 79 -4.56 11.71 -0.51
C PRO A 79 -5.26 12.88 0.21
N ASP A 80 -6.29 12.59 1.02
CA ASP A 80 -6.92 13.56 1.94
C ASP A 80 -6.06 13.78 3.20
N ARG A 81 -5.78 15.04 3.56
CA ARG A 81 -4.90 15.43 4.69
C ARG A 81 -5.48 15.04 6.05
N ARG A 82 -6.79 14.82 6.13
CA ARG A 82 -7.47 14.39 7.37
C ARG A 82 -7.20 12.94 7.72
N ARG A 83 -6.73 12.13 6.77
CA ARG A 83 -6.51 10.69 6.91
C ARG A 83 -5.04 10.35 6.73
N TYR A 84 -4.51 9.51 7.63
CA TYR A 84 -3.10 9.15 7.64
C TYR A 84 -2.77 8.09 6.60
N THR A 85 -3.48 6.96 6.60
CA THR A 85 -3.31 5.84 5.67
C THR A 85 -4.62 5.45 5.00
N ILE A 86 -4.51 4.72 3.90
CA ILE A 86 -5.64 4.13 3.18
C ILE A 86 -6.34 3.08 4.04
N SER A 87 -7.66 3.01 3.97
CA SER A 87 -8.44 2.00 4.69
C SER A 87 -8.41 0.65 3.96
N VAL A 88 -8.57 -0.44 4.70
CA VAL A 88 -8.66 -1.80 4.12
C VAL A 88 -9.75 -1.92 3.06
N ARG A 89 -10.85 -1.18 3.20
CA ARG A 89 -11.91 -1.17 2.19
C ARG A 89 -11.50 -0.47 0.90
N GLU A 90 -10.83 0.67 0.98
CA GLU A 90 -10.31 1.34 -0.20
C GLU A 90 -9.26 0.47 -0.91
N VAL A 91 -8.41 -0.22 -0.15
CA VAL A 91 -7.47 -1.20 -0.72
C VAL A 91 -8.20 -2.33 -1.44
N ALA A 92 -9.22 -2.92 -0.82
CA ALA A 92 -10.01 -3.98 -1.46
C ALA A 92 -10.64 -3.50 -2.77
N LEU A 93 -11.15 -2.27 -2.81
CA LEU A 93 -11.71 -1.67 -4.02
C LEU A 93 -10.65 -1.45 -5.10
N LEU A 94 -9.44 -1.03 -4.73
CA LEU A 94 -8.30 -0.91 -5.66
C LEU A 94 -7.91 -2.27 -6.25
N GLN A 95 -8.00 -3.34 -5.46
CA GLN A 95 -7.85 -4.72 -5.90
C GLN A 95 -9.09 -5.27 -6.62
N THR A 96 -10.08 -4.44 -6.97
CA THR A 96 -11.31 -4.81 -7.70
C THR A 96 -12.24 -5.79 -6.97
N PHE A 97 -12.12 -5.92 -5.65
CA PHE A 97 -13.11 -6.63 -4.87
C PHE A 97 -14.45 -5.90 -4.90
N SER A 98 -15.54 -6.67 -4.84
CA SER A 98 -16.88 -6.09 -4.66
C SER A 98 -16.94 -5.29 -3.36
N LYS A 99 -17.66 -4.16 -3.37
CA LYS A 99 -17.88 -3.31 -2.19
C LYS A 99 -18.42 -4.10 -1.00
N ASN A 100 -19.25 -5.10 -1.28
CA ASN A 100 -19.93 -5.94 -0.28
C ASN A 100 -19.18 -7.26 0.02
N TYR A 101 -17.95 -7.43 -0.48
CA TYR A 101 -17.16 -8.63 -0.22
C TYR A 101 -16.76 -8.71 1.26
N ARG A 102 -17.10 -9.83 1.91
CA ARG A 102 -16.79 -10.09 3.33
C ARG A 102 -15.56 -10.98 3.41
N PHE A 103 -14.56 -10.52 4.15
CA PHE A 103 -13.39 -11.33 4.49
C PHE A 103 -13.73 -12.17 5.73
N ALA A 104 -13.34 -13.46 5.71
CA ALA A 104 -13.66 -14.43 6.75
C ALA A 104 -12.71 -14.36 7.95
N THR A 105 -12.40 -13.14 8.41
CA THR A 105 -11.56 -12.87 9.57
C THR A 105 -11.86 -11.46 10.08
N ASP A 106 -11.72 -11.28 11.39
CA ASP A 106 -11.79 -10.01 12.10
C ASP A 106 -10.42 -9.34 12.27
N GLN A 107 -9.34 -10.07 12.00
CA GLN A 107 -7.97 -9.58 12.14
C GLN A 107 -7.57 -8.69 10.95
N MET A 108 -7.35 -7.40 11.21
CA MET A 108 -7.07 -6.42 10.17
C MET A 108 -5.84 -6.76 9.32
N ASP A 109 -4.76 -7.23 9.97
CA ASP A 109 -3.53 -7.60 9.26
C ASP A 109 -3.74 -8.83 8.36
N ALA A 110 -4.49 -9.82 8.83
CA ALA A 110 -4.86 -10.98 8.01
C ALA A 110 -5.72 -10.58 6.80
N VAL A 111 -6.64 -9.64 6.96
CA VAL A 111 -7.38 -9.09 5.81
C VAL A 111 -6.46 -8.39 4.82
N CYS A 112 -5.49 -7.60 5.31
CA CYS A 112 -4.54 -6.93 4.43
C CYS A 112 -3.67 -7.94 3.66
N ASP A 113 -3.21 -9.01 4.31
CA ASP A 113 -2.48 -10.12 3.68
C ASP A 113 -3.32 -10.82 2.61
N LEU A 114 -4.59 -11.12 2.90
CA LEU A 114 -5.52 -11.71 1.93
C LEU A 114 -5.69 -10.80 0.71
N ILE A 115 -5.90 -9.49 0.92
CA ILE A 115 -6.08 -8.54 -0.20
C ILE A 115 -4.79 -8.35 -0.98
N GLY A 116 -3.65 -8.25 -0.30
CA GLY A 116 -2.35 -8.01 -0.91
C GLY A 116 -1.86 -9.16 -1.77
N ASN A 117 -2.14 -10.40 -1.37
CA ASN A 117 -1.73 -11.59 -2.10
C ASN A 117 -2.79 -12.09 -3.10
N ALA A 118 -3.99 -11.53 -3.09
CA ALA A 118 -5.05 -11.93 -4.01
C ALA A 118 -4.77 -11.46 -5.44
N VAL A 119 -5.19 -12.29 -6.41
CA VAL A 119 -5.35 -11.86 -7.80
C VAL A 119 -6.61 -10.97 -7.89
N PRO A 120 -6.55 -9.80 -8.55
CA PRO A 120 -7.71 -8.92 -8.67
C PRO A 120 -8.93 -9.66 -9.27
N PRO A 121 -10.10 -9.69 -8.61
CA PRO A 121 -11.25 -10.45 -9.08
C PRO A 121 -11.73 -10.06 -10.48
N LEU A 122 -11.65 -8.78 -10.86
CA LEU A 122 -12.00 -8.34 -12.22
C LEU A 122 -11.06 -8.93 -13.25
N TYR A 123 -9.75 -8.95 -12.98
CA TYR A 123 -8.76 -9.58 -13.84
C TYR A 123 -9.03 -11.08 -13.99
N ALA A 124 -9.24 -11.78 -12.87
CA ALA A 124 -9.55 -13.21 -12.87
C ALA A 124 -10.82 -13.53 -13.69
N LYS A 125 -11.86 -12.69 -13.58
CA LYS A 125 -13.10 -12.83 -14.35
C LYS A 125 -12.85 -12.68 -15.86
N LEU A 126 -12.06 -11.68 -16.28
CA LEU A 126 -11.76 -11.45 -17.69
C LEU A 126 -10.91 -12.59 -18.26
N ALA A 127 -9.86 -13.00 -17.54
CA ALA A 127 -9.02 -14.13 -17.93
C ALA A 127 -9.85 -15.43 -18.05
N GLY A 128 -10.74 -15.70 -17.10
CA GLY A 128 -11.61 -16.88 -17.12
C GLY A 128 -12.57 -16.89 -18.32
N LYS A 129 -13.07 -15.73 -18.76
CA LYS A 129 -13.91 -15.62 -19.97
C LYS A 129 -13.15 -16.01 -21.24
N GLU A 130 -11.91 -15.53 -21.37
CA GLU A 130 -11.08 -15.87 -22.55
C GLU A 130 -10.75 -17.36 -22.60
N VAL A 131 -10.45 -17.96 -21.45
CA VAL A 131 -10.23 -19.41 -21.34
C VAL A 131 -11.48 -20.19 -21.74
N LEU A 132 -12.66 -19.80 -21.24
CA LEU A 132 -13.92 -20.45 -21.59
C LEU A 132 -14.20 -20.35 -23.10
N ALA A 133 -14.04 -19.16 -23.69
CA ALA A 133 -14.24 -18.95 -25.12
C ALA A 133 -13.27 -19.78 -25.97
N ALA A 134 -12.03 -19.97 -25.50
CA ALA A 134 -11.05 -20.84 -26.16
C ALA A 134 -11.46 -22.32 -26.12
N ILE A 135 -11.98 -22.79 -24.97
CA ILE A 135 -12.48 -24.17 -24.81
C ILE A 135 -13.66 -24.41 -25.75
N GLU A 136 -14.67 -23.52 -25.77
CA GLU A 136 -15.83 -23.70 -26.65
C GLU A 136 -15.48 -23.66 -28.15
N LYS A 137 -14.45 -22.90 -28.53
CA LYS A 137 -13.95 -22.88 -29.92
C LYS A 137 -13.24 -24.19 -30.28
N ARG A 138 -12.56 -24.82 -29.32
CA ARG A 138 -11.93 -26.13 -29.53
C ARG A 138 -12.99 -27.22 -29.70
N ASP A 139 -14.01 -27.25 -28.87
CA ASP A 139 -15.05 -28.29 -28.92
C ASP A 139 -15.83 -28.24 -30.25
N ARG A 140 -16.14 -27.03 -30.74
CA ARG A 140 -16.77 -26.81 -32.05
C ARG A 140 -15.93 -27.21 -33.27
N ARG A 141 -14.61 -27.39 -33.11
CA ARG A 141 -13.71 -27.85 -34.19
C ARG A 141 -13.53 -29.37 -34.19
N GLN A 142 -13.98 -30.06 -33.14
CA GLN A 142 -13.88 -31.51 -32.99
C GLN A 142 -15.20 -32.24 -33.31
N THR A 143 -16.28 -31.48 -33.53
CA THR A 143 -17.55 -31.95 -34.09
C THR A 143 -17.62 -31.60 -35.56
#